data_AF-M5CCJ8-F1
#
_entry.id   AF-M5CCJ8-F1
#
_cell.length_a   1.000
_cell.length_b   1.000
_cell.length_c   1.000
_cell.angle_alpha   90.00
_cell.angle_beta   90.00
_cell.angle_gamma   90.00
#
_symmetry.space_group_name_H-M   'P 1'
#
loop_
_entity.id
_entity.type
_entity.pdbx_description
1 polymer ?
#
loop_
_entity_poly.entity_id
_entity_poly.type
_entity_poly.pdbx_seq_one_letter_code
_entity_poly.pdbx_strand_id
1 'polypeptide(L)'
;MQASRETDAQSLDAQQAKDPEGPSHPVLHGLKHVEDIFDIETDPKWQTSKKELWSYYLYYVGNNGLAGFNYGPSQFQNLLYLAGYDRARPPYTAPCEGDAICVLPFMGKVRDISSIVLITNGIAFAIQAVLFLVIGAWADYGSWRPNITIAFTVVAIAVSFAWLGVTEPSKWEAGVALYMLGLITYQGALTFWTAAFPGLARSLPEMQESKRALDAGETTLTDHQTLDSLSRNRLSNISFTVCSAGEILLLAVMVGMLKGMHADNSSEANTKAFSALIALAGGFWLLCAIPWFVLERRRPGARMPPGASLLTIGVLQTWVALQECWKLKQTFLYLLFYFLMGDVLNTCVTVIGTLQNSLASYSTLQLTYLLIVGIAAQMVGIYAFWLIQKRFQIPTKKVNASLQRILDPGAMRVGFNRDLDNTLRFPTSLGGTVY
;
A
#
# COMPACT_ATOMS: atom_id res chain seq x y z
N MET A 1 -69.40 28.96 21.96
CA MET A 1 -69.58 27.61 22.55
C MET A 1 -68.42 26.73 22.12
N GLN A 2 -68.11 25.73 22.95
CA GLN A 2 -67.19 24.57 22.79
C GLN A 2 -66.84 24.16 21.33
N ALA A 3 -65.55 23.92 20.98
CA ALA A 3 -64.77 22.66 21.08
C ALA A 3 -65.11 21.64 19.95
N SER A 4 -64.26 20.71 19.48
CA SER A 4 -62.79 20.44 19.49
C SER A 4 -62.50 19.20 18.60
N ARG A 5 -61.21 18.81 18.40
CA ARG A 5 -60.68 17.61 17.66
C ARG A 5 -60.55 17.78 16.14
N GLU A 6 -59.43 17.44 15.48
CA GLU A 6 -58.76 16.12 15.32
C GLU A 6 -59.72 15.09 14.67
N THR A 7 -59.38 14.29 13.67
CA THR A 7 -58.11 14.04 12.94
C THR A 7 -58.33 14.31 11.42
N ASP A 8 -57.55 13.89 10.40
CA ASP A 8 -56.39 12.97 10.28
C ASP A 8 -55.44 13.36 9.12
N ALA A 9 -54.33 12.64 8.95
CA ALA A 9 -53.34 12.80 7.88
C ALA A 9 -52.95 11.43 7.26
N GLN A 10 -53.91 10.74 6.64
CA GLN A 10 -53.66 9.52 5.85
C GLN A 10 -54.59 9.44 4.63
N SER A 11 -54.04 9.69 3.44
CA SER A 11 -54.39 9.07 2.14
C SER A 11 -53.80 9.88 0.98
N LEU A 12 -52.80 9.33 0.32
CA LEU A 12 -52.48 9.58 -1.10
C LEU A 12 -51.44 8.54 -1.52
N ASP A 13 -51.96 7.35 -1.85
CA ASP A 13 -51.18 6.19 -2.26
C ASP A 13 -50.45 6.40 -3.59
N ALA A 14 -49.30 5.73 -3.68
CA ALA A 14 -48.77 5.08 -4.87
C ALA A 14 -49.07 5.70 -6.25
N GLN A 15 -48.18 6.59 -6.71
CA GLN A 15 -47.82 6.63 -8.12
C GLN A 15 -46.37 6.17 -8.29
N GLN A 16 -46.21 4.90 -8.66
CA GLN A 16 -44.93 4.37 -9.15
C GLN A 16 -44.56 5.11 -10.44
N ALA A 17 -43.48 5.89 -10.40
CA ALA A 17 -42.87 6.44 -11.60
C ALA A 17 -42.32 5.27 -12.44
N LYS A 18 -42.93 5.04 -13.61
CA LYS A 18 -42.54 3.97 -14.53
C LYS A 18 -41.40 4.47 -15.42
N ASP A 19 -40.17 4.06 -15.13
CA ASP A 19 -39.01 4.36 -15.97
C ASP A 19 -39.21 3.86 -17.42
N PRO A 20 -38.72 4.59 -18.45
CA PRO A 20 -38.85 4.18 -19.84
C PRO A 20 -37.92 3.00 -20.19
N GLU A 21 -38.50 1.90 -20.66
CA GLU A 21 -37.78 0.70 -21.10
C GLU A 21 -37.04 0.93 -22.43
N GLY A 22 -35.81 1.44 -22.36
CA GLY A 22 -34.81 1.24 -23.40
C GLY A 22 -34.27 -0.20 -23.37
N PRO A 23 -33.62 -0.70 -24.45
CA PRO A 23 -33.07 -2.05 -24.50
C PRO A 23 -31.97 -2.23 -23.45
N SER A 24 -32.34 -2.78 -22.30
CA SER A 24 -31.45 -2.93 -21.16
C SER A 24 -30.53 -4.12 -21.38
N HIS A 25 -29.22 -3.86 -21.46
CA HIS A 25 -28.23 -4.92 -21.51
C HIS A 25 -28.36 -5.74 -20.20
N PRO A 26 -28.51 -7.07 -20.22
CA PRO A 26 -28.80 -7.86 -19.01
C PRO A 26 -27.73 -7.71 -17.91
N VAL A 27 -26.50 -7.38 -18.30
CA VAL A 27 -25.41 -6.97 -17.41
C VAL A 27 -25.74 -5.72 -16.58
N LEU A 28 -26.34 -4.68 -17.17
CA LEU A 28 -26.73 -3.46 -16.44
C LEU A 28 -27.84 -3.72 -15.43
N HIS A 29 -28.77 -4.64 -15.70
CA HIS A 29 -29.76 -5.04 -14.71
C HIS A 29 -29.12 -5.80 -13.54
N GLY A 30 -28.10 -6.62 -13.80
CA GLY A 30 -27.30 -7.26 -12.76
C GLY A 30 -26.50 -6.27 -11.89
N LEU A 31 -26.21 -5.07 -12.41
CA LEU A 31 -25.51 -4.01 -11.67
C LEU A 31 -26.43 -3.18 -10.75
N LYS A 32 -27.76 -3.27 -10.84
CA LYS A 32 -28.65 -2.66 -9.83
C LYS A 32 -28.48 -3.32 -8.44
N HIS A 33 -28.13 -4.61 -8.39
CA HIS A 33 -27.76 -5.32 -7.15
C HIS A 33 -26.41 -4.89 -6.54
N VAL A 34 -25.75 -3.85 -7.07
CA VAL A 34 -24.59 -3.22 -6.40
C VAL A 34 -25.00 -2.49 -5.12
N GLU A 35 -26.26 -2.10 -4.98
CA GLU A 35 -26.79 -1.48 -3.75
C GLU A 35 -26.69 -2.45 -2.54
N ASP A 36 -26.89 -3.75 -2.76
CA ASP A 36 -26.73 -4.82 -1.76
C ASP A 36 -25.27 -4.96 -1.22
N ILE A 37 -24.27 -4.39 -1.91
CA ILE A 37 -22.84 -4.46 -1.51
C ILE A 37 -22.50 -3.47 -0.37
N PHE A 38 -23.38 -2.48 -0.15
CA PHE A 38 -23.16 -1.42 0.84
C PHE A 38 -23.88 -1.65 2.16
N ASP A 39 -24.87 -2.55 2.21
CA ASP A 39 -25.55 -2.85 3.46
C ASP A 39 -24.66 -3.67 4.40
N ILE A 40 -24.75 -3.40 5.70
CA ILE A 40 -23.94 -4.10 6.70
C ILE A 40 -24.64 -5.41 7.02
N GLU A 41 -24.07 -6.52 6.54
CA GLU A 41 -24.51 -7.87 6.90
C GLU A 41 -24.48 -8.05 8.43
N THR A 42 -25.67 -8.14 9.03
CA THR A 42 -25.84 -8.21 10.51
C THR A 42 -25.94 -9.64 11.04
N ASP A 43 -25.86 -10.66 10.18
CA ASP A 43 -25.78 -12.07 10.61
C ASP A 43 -24.58 -12.29 11.58
N PRO A 44 -24.82 -12.80 12.82
CA PRO A 44 -23.77 -13.14 13.79
C PRO A 44 -22.68 -14.08 13.25
N LYS A 45 -22.98 -14.88 12.22
CA LYS A 45 -22.02 -15.75 11.52
C LYS A 45 -20.86 -14.97 10.91
N TRP A 46 -21.06 -13.72 10.48
CA TRP A 46 -20.00 -12.93 9.82
C TRP A 46 -19.31 -11.92 10.75
N GLN A 47 -19.81 -11.79 11.99
CA GLN A 47 -19.27 -10.91 13.03
C GLN A 47 -17.76 -11.14 13.27
N THR A 48 -16.96 -10.08 13.18
CA THR A 48 -15.50 -10.12 13.34
C THR A 48 -15.12 -10.56 14.76
N SER A 49 -14.40 -11.67 14.87
CA SER A 49 -13.91 -12.14 16.16
C SER A 49 -12.59 -11.49 16.56
N LYS A 50 -12.30 -11.38 17.87
CA LYS A 50 -10.99 -10.89 18.35
C LYS A 50 -9.81 -11.70 17.77
N LYS A 51 -9.98 -13.02 17.56
CA LYS A 51 -8.92 -13.89 17.01
C LYS A 51 -8.66 -13.59 15.53
N GLU A 52 -9.71 -13.44 14.74
CA GLU A 52 -9.64 -13.02 13.33
C GLU A 52 -9.03 -11.61 13.20
N LEU A 53 -9.39 -10.69 14.09
CA LEU A 53 -8.85 -9.34 14.07
C LEU A 53 -7.35 -9.30 14.39
N TRP A 54 -6.90 -10.06 15.38
CA TRP A 54 -5.46 -10.17 15.68
C TRP A 54 -4.70 -10.92 14.60
N SER A 55 -5.30 -11.89 13.90
CA SER A 55 -4.65 -12.53 12.75
C SER A 55 -4.54 -11.60 11.54
N TYR A 56 -5.49 -10.69 11.33
CA TYR A 56 -5.38 -9.62 10.33
C TYR A 56 -4.15 -8.73 10.61
N TYR A 57 -3.98 -8.25 11.85
CA TYR A 57 -2.80 -7.45 12.23
C TYR A 57 -1.49 -8.24 12.13
N LEU A 58 -1.49 -9.50 12.55
CA LEU A 58 -0.31 -10.36 12.51
C LEU A 58 0.12 -10.69 11.07
N TYR A 59 -0.82 -10.84 10.13
CA TYR A 59 -0.48 -10.98 8.71
C TYR A 59 0.32 -9.77 8.22
N TYR A 60 -0.03 -8.54 8.65
CA TYR A 60 0.69 -7.34 8.24
C TYR A 60 2.13 -7.30 8.79
N VAL A 61 2.32 -7.74 10.03
CA VAL A 61 3.66 -7.91 10.65
C VAL A 61 4.57 -8.78 9.77
N GLY A 62 4.03 -9.82 9.14
CA GLY A 62 4.75 -10.63 8.17
C GLY A 62 4.90 -9.94 6.81
N ASN A 63 3.81 -9.37 6.29
CA ASN A 63 3.75 -8.64 5.03
C ASN A 63 4.24 -7.18 5.15
N ASN A 64 5.39 -6.99 5.81
CA ASN A 64 5.99 -5.69 6.12
C ASN A 64 6.80 -5.09 4.95
N GLY A 65 7.11 -5.90 3.92
CA GLY A 65 7.87 -5.46 2.75
C GLY A 65 9.39 -5.56 2.88
N LEU A 66 9.95 -6.03 4.01
CA LEU A 66 11.39 -6.22 4.16
C LEU A 66 11.97 -7.15 3.06
N ALA A 67 11.26 -8.22 2.72
CA ALA A 67 11.66 -9.14 1.64
C ALA A 67 11.57 -8.50 0.24
N GLY A 68 10.35 -8.23 -0.24
CA GLY A 68 10.10 -7.85 -1.63
C GLY A 68 10.31 -6.37 -1.98
N PHE A 69 10.25 -5.48 -0.99
CA PHE A 69 10.25 -4.02 -1.21
C PHE A 69 11.53 -3.33 -0.69
N ASN A 70 12.23 -3.90 0.29
CA ASN A 70 13.49 -3.33 0.82
C ASN A 70 14.71 -4.15 0.40
N TYR A 71 14.94 -5.33 0.98
CA TYR A 71 16.17 -6.10 0.71
C TYR A 71 16.20 -6.71 -0.70
N GLY A 72 15.06 -7.08 -1.28
CA GLY A 72 14.93 -7.55 -2.66
C GLY A 72 15.54 -6.57 -3.68
N PRO A 73 15.07 -5.32 -3.79
CA PRO A 73 15.69 -4.32 -4.67
C PRO A 73 17.15 -4.01 -4.29
N SER A 74 17.50 -3.97 -3.00
CA SER A 74 18.91 -3.75 -2.59
C SER A 74 19.85 -4.86 -3.06
N GLN A 75 19.43 -6.13 -2.95
CA GLN A 75 20.22 -7.28 -3.43
C GLN A 75 20.28 -7.32 -4.96
N PHE A 76 19.17 -7.05 -5.64
CA PHE A 76 19.12 -6.89 -7.08
C PHE A 76 20.12 -5.82 -7.57
N GLN A 77 20.11 -4.64 -6.95
CA GLN A 77 21.02 -3.54 -7.29
C GLN A 77 22.48 -3.87 -6.94
N ASN A 78 22.74 -4.55 -5.81
CA ASN A 78 24.06 -5.05 -5.43
C ASN A 78 24.62 -6.04 -6.47
N LEU A 79 23.82 -7.00 -6.93
CA LEU A 79 24.24 -7.96 -7.97
C LEU A 79 24.51 -7.28 -9.32
N LEU A 80 23.69 -6.30 -9.72
CA LEU A 80 23.99 -5.48 -10.90
C LEU A 80 25.32 -4.73 -10.75
N TYR A 81 25.61 -4.20 -9.55
CA TYR A 81 26.82 -3.42 -9.27
C TYR A 81 28.08 -4.29 -9.33
N LEU A 82 28.01 -5.49 -8.77
CA LEU A 82 29.13 -6.45 -8.79
C LEU A 82 29.32 -7.13 -10.16
N ALA A 83 28.29 -7.15 -11.02
CA ALA A 83 28.38 -7.66 -12.40
C ALA A 83 28.76 -6.58 -13.43
N GLY A 84 28.59 -5.30 -13.06
CA GLY A 84 28.88 -4.15 -13.90
C GLY A 84 30.37 -3.84 -14.03
N TYR A 85 30.69 -2.89 -14.91
CA TYR A 85 32.05 -2.38 -15.10
C TYR A 85 32.04 -0.86 -15.23
N ASP A 86 33.19 -0.23 -14.98
CA ASP A 86 33.38 1.21 -15.17
C ASP A 86 33.29 1.59 -16.65
N ARG A 87 32.32 2.47 -16.98
CA ARG A 87 32.11 3.02 -18.33
C ARG A 87 33.34 3.73 -18.91
N ALA A 88 34.23 4.26 -18.08
CA ALA A 88 35.46 4.93 -18.53
C ALA A 88 36.58 3.96 -18.94
N ARG A 89 36.41 2.64 -18.71
CA ARG A 89 37.39 1.59 -18.98
C ARG A 89 36.88 0.64 -20.07
N PRO A 90 37.77 -0.17 -20.69
CA PRO A 90 37.33 -1.25 -21.56
C PRO A 90 36.39 -2.21 -20.81
N PRO A 91 35.37 -2.79 -21.47
CA PRO A 91 34.37 -3.63 -20.82
C PRO A 91 34.99 -4.74 -19.94
N TYR A 92 34.47 -4.87 -18.71
CA TYR A 92 34.88 -5.90 -17.73
C TYR A 92 36.36 -5.85 -17.28
N THR A 93 37.10 -4.76 -17.53
CA THR A 93 38.51 -4.65 -17.10
C THR A 93 38.71 -3.99 -15.74
N ALA A 94 37.71 -3.27 -15.23
CA ALA A 94 37.75 -2.64 -13.91
C ALA A 94 36.39 -2.78 -13.21
N PRO A 95 36.37 -3.10 -11.90
CA PRO A 95 35.14 -3.08 -11.11
C PRO A 95 34.63 -1.65 -10.96
N CYS A 96 33.37 -1.53 -10.56
CA CYS A 96 32.79 -0.26 -10.18
C CYS A 96 33.27 0.12 -8.78
N GLU A 97 34.08 1.18 -8.68
CA GLU A 97 34.63 1.69 -7.42
C GLU A 97 34.54 3.23 -7.38
N GLY A 98 34.23 3.80 -6.21
CA GLY A 98 34.12 5.25 -6.03
C GLY A 98 33.07 5.90 -6.95
N ASP A 99 33.45 7.00 -7.59
CA ASP A 99 32.58 7.79 -8.49
C ASP A 99 32.43 7.17 -9.90
N ALA A 100 32.84 5.92 -10.12
CA ALA A 100 32.73 5.25 -11.41
C ALA A 100 31.27 5.10 -11.87
N ILE A 101 30.98 5.48 -13.13
CA ILE A 101 29.67 5.27 -13.74
C ILE A 101 29.55 3.79 -14.11
N CYS A 102 28.94 3.03 -13.21
CA CYS A 102 28.79 1.59 -13.35
C CYS A 102 27.73 1.23 -14.41
N VAL A 103 28.15 0.47 -15.44
CA VAL A 103 27.31 0.07 -16.57
C VAL A 103 27.28 -1.44 -16.77
N LEU A 104 26.18 -1.91 -17.37
CA LEU A 104 25.96 -3.31 -17.72
C LEU A 104 25.20 -3.40 -19.07
N PRO A 105 25.48 -4.38 -19.94
CA PRO A 105 24.65 -4.65 -21.11
C PRO A 105 23.32 -5.26 -20.66
N PHE A 106 22.25 -4.47 -20.75
CA PHE A 106 20.89 -4.87 -20.41
C PHE A 106 19.98 -4.62 -21.61
N MET A 107 19.08 -5.54 -21.95
CA MET A 107 18.14 -5.39 -23.09
C MET A 107 18.82 -4.83 -24.37
N GLY A 108 19.92 -5.45 -24.80
CA GLY A 108 20.63 -5.11 -26.04
C GLY A 108 21.35 -3.75 -26.09
N LYS A 109 21.47 -3.02 -24.97
CA LYS A 109 22.26 -1.78 -24.89
C LYS A 109 23.03 -1.70 -23.57
N VAL A 110 24.22 -1.11 -23.60
CA VAL A 110 24.94 -0.73 -22.38
C VAL A 110 24.13 0.37 -21.67
N ARG A 111 23.83 0.18 -20.39
CA ARG A 111 23.01 1.08 -19.58
C ARG A 111 23.63 1.24 -18.19
N ASP A 112 23.48 2.44 -17.61
CA ASP A 112 23.86 2.69 -16.22
C ASP A 112 22.92 1.93 -15.26
N ILE A 113 23.42 1.45 -14.13
CA ILE A 113 22.64 0.58 -13.22
C ILE A 113 21.35 1.22 -12.74
N SER A 114 21.36 2.50 -12.37
CA SER A 114 20.16 3.23 -11.98
C SER A 114 19.09 3.23 -13.08
N SER A 115 19.49 3.27 -14.35
CA SER A 115 18.57 3.13 -15.48
C SER A 115 18.00 1.71 -15.59
N ILE A 116 18.80 0.68 -15.32
CA ILE A 116 18.34 -0.73 -15.30
C ILE A 116 17.31 -0.94 -14.18
N VAL A 117 17.58 -0.41 -12.98
CA VAL A 117 16.65 -0.46 -11.84
C VAL A 117 15.32 0.21 -12.19
N LEU A 118 15.36 1.44 -12.71
CA LEU A 118 14.15 2.19 -13.07
C LEU A 118 13.34 1.51 -14.20
N ILE A 119 14.00 0.98 -15.24
CA ILE A 119 13.34 0.23 -16.32
C ILE A 119 12.71 -1.05 -15.77
N THR A 120 13.41 -1.79 -14.90
CA THR A 120 12.91 -3.05 -14.32
C THR A 120 11.69 -2.81 -13.43
N ASN A 121 11.72 -1.75 -12.61
CA ASN A 121 10.60 -1.33 -11.79
C ASN A 121 9.38 -0.89 -12.65
N GLY A 122 9.62 -0.12 -13.72
CA GLY A 122 8.58 0.29 -14.67
C GLY A 122 7.93 -0.89 -15.40
N ILE A 123 8.72 -1.90 -15.80
CA ILE A 123 8.20 -3.16 -16.37
C ILE A 123 7.36 -3.92 -15.33
N ALA A 124 7.84 -4.03 -14.09
CA ALA A 124 7.09 -4.67 -13.01
C ALA A 124 5.74 -3.97 -12.75
N PHE A 125 5.71 -2.64 -12.69
CA PHE A 125 4.46 -1.88 -12.55
C PHE A 125 3.52 -2.03 -13.75
N ALA A 126 4.04 -2.05 -14.99
CA ALA A 126 3.21 -2.31 -16.17
C ALA A 126 2.56 -3.72 -16.11
N ILE A 127 3.31 -4.73 -15.66
CA ILE A 127 2.79 -6.08 -15.43
C ILE A 127 1.74 -6.08 -14.31
N GLN A 128 1.99 -5.39 -13.18
CA GLN A 128 1.01 -5.25 -12.08
C GLN A 128 -0.29 -4.61 -12.56
N ALA A 129 -0.21 -3.53 -13.35
CA ALA A 129 -1.39 -2.82 -13.85
C ALA A 129 -2.27 -3.72 -14.73
N VAL A 130 -1.66 -4.47 -15.67
CA VAL A 130 -2.39 -5.43 -16.52
C VAL A 130 -2.96 -6.57 -15.68
N LEU A 131 -2.15 -7.14 -14.78
CA LEU A 131 -2.55 -8.26 -13.93
C LEU A 131 -3.74 -7.87 -13.04
N PHE A 132 -3.63 -6.80 -12.27
CA PHE A 132 -4.66 -6.36 -11.33
C PHE A 132 -5.93 -5.82 -12.01
N LEU A 133 -5.86 -5.35 -13.26
CA LEU A 133 -7.06 -5.05 -14.05
C LEU A 133 -7.88 -6.33 -14.35
N VAL A 134 -7.20 -7.44 -14.64
CA VAL A 134 -7.86 -8.74 -14.92
C VAL A 134 -8.37 -9.39 -13.63
N ILE A 135 -7.53 -9.50 -12.61
CA ILE A 135 -7.84 -10.28 -11.39
C ILE A 135 -8.42 -9.46 -10.24
N GLY A 136 -8.36 -8.12 -10.28
CA GLY A 136 -8.81 -7.25 -9.19
C GLY A 136 -10.27 -7.49 -8.83
N ALA A 137 -11.12 -7.53 -9.86
CA ALA A 137 -12.55 -7.83 -9.74
C ALA A 137 -12.84 -9.20 -9.09
N TRP A 138 -11.93 -10.18 -9.17
CA TRP A 138 -12.15 -11.49 -8.55
C TRP A 138 -12.22 -11.41 -7.03
N ALA A 139 -11.67 -10.36 -6.41
CA ALA A 139 -11.77 -10.14 -4.97
C ALA A 139 -13.17 -9.70 -4.52
N ASP A 140 -13.94 -9.08 -5.42
CA ASP A 140 -15.26 -8.53 -5.12
C ASP A 140 -16.39 -9.55 -5.31
N TYR A 141 -16.13 -10.69 -5.97
CA TYR A 141 -17.14 -11.72 -6.29
C TYR A 141 -16.91 -13.05 -5.57
N GLY A 142 -17.98 -13.59 -4.96
CA GLY A 142 -17.95 -14.87 -4.27
C GLY A 142 -16.92 -14.94 -3.12
N SER A 143 -16.30 -16.09 -2.91
CA SER A 143 -15.33 -16.31 -1.81
C SER A 143 -13.87 -16.38 -2.30
N TRP A 144 -13.54 -15.69 -3.40
CA TRP A 144 -12.25 -15.82 -4.07
C TRP A 144 -11.11 -15.00 -3.44
N ARG A 145 -11.38 -13.80 -2.88
CA ARG A 145 -10.34 -12.94 -2.27
C ARG A 145 -9.35 -13.68 -1.36
N PRO A 146 -9.76 -14.50 -0.37
CA PRO A 146 -8.82 -15.20 0.51
C PRO A 146 -7.86 -16.12 -0.26
N ASN A 147 -8.37 -16.81 -1.29
CA ASN A 147 -7.56 -17.72 -2.10
C ASN A 147 -6.54 -16.95 -2.96
N ILE A 148 -6.91 -15.77 -3.46
CA ILE A 148 -6.01 -14.89 -4.22
C ILE A 148 -4.90 -14.36 -3.30
N THR A 149 -5.25 -13.87 -2.11
CA THR A 149 -4.28 -13.45 -1.09
C THR A 149 -3.30 -14.60 -0.78
N ILE A 150 -3.81 -15.79 -0.43
CA ILE A 150 -2.99 -16.98 -0.16
C ILE A 150 -2.04 -17.30 -1.32
N ALA A 151 -2.54 -17.29 -2.57
CA ALA A 151 -1.71 -17.58 -3.74
C ALA A 151 -0.55 -16.59 -3.88
N PHE A 152 -0.82 -15.28 -3.77
CA PHE A 152 0.24 -14.26 -3.82
C PHE A 152 1.22 -14.38 -2.67
N THR A 153 0.75 -14.59 -1.43
CA THR A 153 1.63 -14.79 -0.27
C THR A 153 2.54 -16.00 -0.45
N VAL A 154 2.01 -17.14 -0.92
CA VAL A 154 2.79 -18.36 -1.13
C VAL A 154 3.87 -18.15 -2.20
N VAL A 155 3.54 -17.49 -3.32
CA VAL A 155 4.54 -17.17 -4.36
C VAL A 155 5.58 -16.18 -3.84
N ALA A 156 5.17 -15.16 -3.08
CA ALA A 156 6.10 -14.17 -2.52
C ALA A 156 7.07 -14.79 -1.49
N ILE A 157 6.59 -15.73 -0.66
CA ILE A 157 7.42 -16.51 0.26
C ILE A 157 8.37 -17.44 -0.54
N ALA A 158 7.89 -18.11 -1.58
CA ALA A 158 8.72 -18.96 -2.44
C ALA A 158 9.83 -18.15 -3.14
N VAL A 159 9.52 -16.96 -3.66
CA VAL A 159 10.50 -16.01 -4.20
C VAL A 159 11.50 -15.58 -3.12
N SER A 160 11.03 -15.33 -1.89
CA SER A 160 11.89 -14.94 -0.77
C SER A 160 12.94 -16.01 -0.44
N PHE A 161 12.57 -17.29 -0.50
CA PHE A 161 13.52 -18.40 -0.35
C PHE A 161 14.39 -18.62 -1.61
N ALA A 162 13.86 -18.36 -2.82
CA ALA A 162 14.61 -18.52 -4.07
C ALA A 162 15.85 -17.61 -4.16
N TRP A 163 15.84 -16.46 -3.46
CA TRP A 163 17.02 -15.59 -3.33
C TRP A 163 18.25 -16.30 -2.74
N LEU A 164 18.09 -17.37 -1.96
CA LEU A 164 19.21 -18.19 -1.47
C LEU A 164 20.04 -18.83 -2.59
N GLY A 165 19.44 -19.05 -3.77
CA GLY A 165 20.15 -19.55 -4.96
C GLY A 165 20.90 -18.48 -5.75
N VAL A 166 20.63 -17.20 -5.47
CA VAL A 166 21.13 -16.02 -6.20
C VAL A 166 22.01 -15.19 -5.25
N THR A 167 23.26 -15.65 -5.10
CA THR A 167 24.29 -15.06 -4.22
C THR A 167 25.58 -14.71 -4.95
N GLU A 168 25.60 -14.85 -6.28
CA GLU A 168 26.75 -14.61 -7.15
C GLU A 168 26.42 -13.53 -8.19
N PRO A 169 27.34 -12.60 -8.50
CA PRO A 169 27.10 -11.56 -9.52
C PRO A 169 26.77 -12.12 -10.92
N SER A 170 27.31 -13.30 -11.25
CA SER A 170 27.01 -14.05 -12.48
C SER A 170 25.52 -14.37 -12.68
N LYS A 171 24.71 -14.33 -11.62
CA LYS A 171 23.28 -14.67 -11.62
C LYS A 171 22.38 -13.42 -11.60
N TRP A 172 22.90 -12.25 -11.99
CA TRP A 172 22.17 -10.99 -11.96
C TRP A 172 20.86 -11.03 -12.78
N GLU A 173 20.77 -11.78 -13.89
CA GLU A 173 19.48 -11.92 -14.62
C GLU A 173 18.42 -12.66 -13.79
N ALA A 174 18.82 -13.66 -13.01
CA ALA A 174 17.91 -14.31 -12.06
C ALA A 174 17.51 -13.32 -10.94
N GLY A 175 18.43 -12.46 -10.50
CA GLY A 175 18.14 -11.35 -9.58
C GLY A 175 17.10 -10.37 -10.12
N VAL A 176 17.18 -9.98 -11.40
CA VAL A 176 16.16 -9.16 -12.10
C VAL A 176 14.78 -9.85 -12.02
N ALA A 177 14.72 -11.14 -12.35
CA ALA A 177 13.47 -11.91 -12.35
C ALA A 177 12.88 -12.07 -10.94
N LEU A 178 13.70 -12.42 -9.94
CA LEU A 178 13.27 -12.54 -8.55
C LEU A 178 12.81 -11.20 -7.96
N TYR A 179 13.46 -10.09 -8.32
CA TYR A 179 13.00 -8.75 -7.90
C TYR A 179 11.63 -8.41 -8.51
N MET A 180 11.44 -8.56 -9.83
CA MET A 180 10.14 -8.30 -10.45
C MET A 180 9.04 -9.19 -9.85
N LEU A 181 9.27 -10.50 -9.74
CA LEU A 181 8.31 -11.44 -9.15
C LEU A 181 8.02 -11.12 -7.68
N GLY A 182 9.05 -10.79 -6.90
CA GLY A 182 8.93 -10.44 -5.48
C GLY A 182 8.12 -9.16 -5.29
N LEU A 183 8.37 -8.13 -6.10
CA LEU A 183 7.62 -6.88 -6.07
C LEU A 183 6.15 -7.08 -6.49
N ILE A 184 5.90 -7.77 -7.61
CA ILE A 184 4.55 -8.08 -8.08
C ILE A 184 3.76 -8.86 -7.01
N THR A 185 4.38 -9.88 -6.42
CA THR A 185 3.67 -10.80 -5.51
C THR A 185 3.50 -10.24 -4.10
N TYR A 186 4.47 -9.45 -3.60
CA TYR A 186 4.31 -8.63 -2.40
C TYR A 186 3.16 -7.63 -2.54
N GLN A 187 3.14 -6.85 -3.63
CA GLN A 187 2.07 -5.86 -3.86
C GLN A 187 0.70 -6.55 -4.00
N GLY A 188 0.60 -7.66 -4.74
CA GLY A 188 -0.64 -8.43 -4.83
C GLY A 188 -1.12 -8.94 -3.46
N ALA A 189 -0.22 -9.53 -2.67
CA ALA A 189 -0.52 -10.03 -1.33
C ALA A 189 -0.97 -8.90 -0.38
N LEU A 190 -0.40 -7.70 -0.51
CA LEU A 190 -0.79 -6.51 0.25
C LEU A 190 -2.16 -5.96 -0.20
N THR A 191 -2.39 -5.85 -1.51
CA THR A 191 -3.65 -5.34 -2.07
C THR A 191 -4.84 -6.22 -1.69
N PHE A 192 -4.76 -7.53 -1.89
CA PHE A 192 -5.88 -8.44 -1.63
C PHE A 192 -6.11 -8.69 -0.12
N TRP A 193 -5.08 -8.60 0.71
CA TRP A 193 -5.25 -8.53 2.16
C TRP A 193 -5.92 -7.21 2.59
N THR A 194 -5.48 -6.06 2.06
CA THR A 194 -6.08 -4.75 2.38
C THR A 194 -7.55 -4.67 1.94
N ALA A 195 -7.93 -5.35 0.85
CA ALA A 195 -9.32 -5.48 0.42
C ALA A 195 -10.24 -6.22 1.44
N ALA A 196 -9.68 -6.91 2.44
CA ALA A 196 -10.47 -7.45 3.56
C ALA A 196 -10.90 -6.37 4.58
N PHE A 197 -10.17 -5.26 4.67
CA PHE A 197 -10.35 -4.21 5.68
C PHE A 197 -11.78 -3.65 5.78
N PRO A 198 -12.47 -3.26 4.68
CA PRO A 198 -13.80 -2.66 4.78
C PRO A 198 -14.84 -3.65 5.35
N GLY A 199 -14.79 -4.91 4.90
CA GLY A 199 -15.66 -5.96 5.41
C GLY A 199 -15.36 -6.32 6.87
N LEU A 200 -14.07 -6.41 7.23
CA LEU A 200 -13.63 -6.67 8.60
C LEU A 200 -14.09 -5.59 9.58
N ALA A 201 -14.05 -4.32 9.17
CA ALA A 201 -14.50 -3.18 9.96
C ALA A 201 -16.03 -3.12 10.09
N ARG A 202 -16.78 -3.26 8.99
CA ARG A 202 -18.26 -3.30 9.01
C ARG A 202 -18.81 -4.45 9.85
N SER A 203 -18.13 -5.60 9.87
CA SER A 203 -18.52 -6.76 10.67
C SER A 203 -18.13 -6.69 12.15
N LEU A 204 -17.55 -5.58 12.65
CA LEU A 204 -17.26 -5.44 14.09
C LEU A 204 -18.55 -5.52 14.94
N PRO A 205 -18.49 -6.05 16.19
CA PRO A 205 -19.64 -6.10 17.10
C PRO A 205 -20.36 -4.76 17.24
N GLU A 206 -19.62 -3.68 17.55
CA GLU A 206 -20.19 -2.35 17.71
C GLU A 206 -20.80 -1.78 16.42
N MET A 207 -20.31 -2.21 15.24
CA MET A 207 -20.85 -1.77 13.94
C MET A 207 -22.15 -2.50 13.59
N GLN A 208 -22.24 -3.80 13.87
CA GLN A 208 -23.48 -4.56 13.71
C GLN A 208 -24.56 -4.10 14.70
N GLU A 209 -24.18 -3.80 15.95
CA GLU A 209 -25.09 -3.21 16.95
C GLU A 209 -25.59 -1.83 16.50
N SER A 210 -24.69 -0.95 16.06
CA SER A 210 -25.07 0.38 15.56
C SER A 210 -25.94 0.32 14.30
N LYS A 211 -25.74 -0.66 13.40
CA LYS A 211 -26.61 -0.89 12.24
C LYS A 211 -28.01 -1.33 12.69
N ARG A 212 -28.13 -2.31 13.60
CA ARG A 212 -29.44 -2.74 14.13
C ARG A 212 -30.18 -1.59 14.83
N ALA A 213 -29.47 -0.76 15.59
CA ALA A 213 -30.02 0.44 16.20
C ALA A 213 -30.48 1.48 15.16
N LEU A 214 -29.78 1.61 14.03
CA LEU A 214 -30.17 2.51 12.94
C LEU A 214 -31.44 2.00 12.23
N ASP A 215 -31.51 0.70 11.96
CA ASP A 215 -32.68 0.05 11.34
C ASP A 215 -33.91 0.08 12.28
N ALA A 216 -33.69 0.06 13.60
CA ALA A 216 -34.73 0.25 14.62
C ALA A 216 -35.10 1.72 14.90
N GLY A 217 -34.36 2.69 14.33
CA GLY A 217 -34.57 4.13 14.56
C GLY A 217 -34.06 4.67 15.90
N GLU A 218 -33.26 3.89 16.64
CA GLU A 218 -32.69 4.25 17.96
C GLU A 218 -31.44 5.15 17.86
N THR A 219 -30.77 5.20 16.70
CA THR A 219 -29.59 6.04 16.46
C THR A 219 -29.67 6.79 15.13
N THR A 220 -28.88 7.85 14.97
CA THR A 220 -28.87 8.65 13.73
C THR A 220 -27.86 8.12 12.72
N LEU A 221 -28.12 8.37 11.43
CA LEU A 221 -27.18 8.06 10.35
C LEU A 221 -25.82 8.75 10.55
N THR A 222 -25.81 9.96 11.11
CA THR A 222 -24.60 10.74 11.40
C THR A 222 -23.73 10.07 12.47
N ASP A 223 -24.36 9.53 13.51
CA ASP A 223 -23.66 8.82 14.59
C ASP A 223 -23.09 7.50 14.09
N HIS A 224 -23.86 6.74 13.30
CA HIS A 224 -23.39 5.52 12.64
C HIS A 224 -22.18 5.77 11.71
N GLN A 225 -22.23 6.80 10.87
CA GLN A 225 -21.11 7.20 10.00
C GLN A 225 -19.88 7.67 10.79
N THR A 226 -20.10 8.34 11.93
CA THR A 226 -19.02 8.74 12.83
C THR A 226 -18.36 7.51 13.47
N LEU A 227 -19.16 6.52 13.87
CA LEU A 227 -18.66 5.25 14.40
C LEU A 227 -17.88 4.44 13.35
N ASP A 228 -18.35 4.34 12.09
CA ASP A 228 -17.58 3.68 11.01
C ASP A 228 -16.21 4.33 10.83
N SER A 229 -16.19 5.66 10.73
CA SER A 229 -14.97 6.44 10.53
C SER A 229 -13.97 6.25 11.68
N LEU A 230 -14.43 6.30 12.93
CA LEU A 230 -13.58 6.08 14.12
C LEU A 230 -13.14 4.62 14.25
N SER A 231 -14.02 3.65 14.00
CA SER A 231 -13.72 2.21 14.08
C SER A 231 -12.68 1.79 13.05
N ARG A 232 -12.84 2.22 11.79
CA ARG A 232 -11.86 1.97 10.71
C ARG A 232 -10.50 2.60 11.04
N ASN A 233 -10.50 3.86 11.48
CA ASN A 233 -9.28 4.55 11.85
C ASN A 233 -8.55 3.87 13.03
N ARG A 234 -9.28 3.46 14.07
CA ARG A 234 -8.75 2.64 15.18
C ARG A 234 -8.11 1.35 14.67
N LEU A 235 -8.79 0.64 13.76
CA LEU A 235 -8.27 -0.60 13.16
C LEU A 235 -6.98 -0.37 12.38
N SER A 236 -6.94 0.68 11.55
CA SER A 236 -5.77 1.08 10.77
C SER A 236 -4.57 1.38 11.67
N ASN A 237 -4.74 2.28 12.67
CA ASN A 237 -3.63 2.69 13.54
C ASN A 237 -3.09 1.55 14.39
N ILE A 238 -3.95 0.64 14.87
CA ILE A 238 -3.49 -0.58 15.57
C ILE A 238 -2.72 -1.49 14.61
N SER A 239 -3.24 -1.71 13.40
CA SER A 239 -2.56 -2.53 12.37
C SER A 239 -1.15 -2.02 12.07
N PHE A 240 -1.00 -0.71 11.83
CA PHE A 240 0.31 -0.09 11.63
C PHE A 240 1.21 -0.20 12.87
N THR A 241 0.71 0.14 14.07
CA THR A 241 1.52 0.10 15.30
C THR A 241 2.03 -1.31 15.59
N VAL A 242 1.18 -2.33 15.41
CA VAL A 242 1.55 -3.74 15.59
C VAL A 242 2.57 -4.18 14.52
N CYS A 243 2.38 -3.75 13.27
CA CYS A 243 3.33 -3.99 12.17
C CYS A 243 4.71 -3.41 12.48
N SER A 244 4.82 -2.11 12.74
CA SER A 244 6.11 -1.45 13.01
C SER A 244 6.83 -2.05 14.23
N ALA A 245 6.09 -2.43 15.28
CA ALA A 245 6.68 -3.08 16.46
C ALA A 245 7.24 -4.48 16.14
N GLY A 246 6.51 -5.29 15.36
CA GLY A 246 6.96 -6.60 14.90
C GLY A 246 8.12 -6.53 13.90
N GLU A 247 8.14 -5.48 13.06
CA GLU A 247 9.20 -5.21 12.10
C GLU A 247 10.51 -4.80 12.79
N ILE A 248 10.46 -3.94 13.82
CA ILE A 248 11.62 -3.61 14.67
C ILE A 248 12.19 -4.86 15.35
N LEU A 249 11.33 -5.76 15.84
CA LEU A 249 11.77 -7.03 16.44
C LEU A 249 12.48 -7.91 15.40
N LEU A 250 11.91 -8.06 14.21
CA LEU A 250 12.52 -8.82 13.12
C LEU A 250 13.86 -8.20 12.68
N LEU A 251 13.96 -6.88 12.57
CA LEU A 251 15.19 -6.18 12.23
C LEU A 251 16.27 -6.35 13.31
N ALA A 252 15.91 -6.41 14.59
CA ALA A 252 16.85 -6.73 15.67
C ALA A 252 17.42 -8.16 15.53
N VAL A 253 16.58 -9.14 15.15
CA VAL A 253 17.03 -10.51 14.83
C VAL A 253 17.94 -10.50 13.59
N MET A 254 17.60 -9.72 12.57
CA MET A 254 18.43 -9.53 11.37
C MET A 254 19.82 -8.97 11.70
N VAL A 255 19.94 -7.93 12.55
CA VAL A 255 21.24 -7.42 13.00
C VAL A 255 22.07 -8.50 13.70
N GLY A 256 21.44 -9.35 14.51
CA GLY A 256 22.10 -10.50 15.14
C GLY A 256 22.61 -11.51 14.10
N MET A 257 21.78 -11.85 13.12
CA MET A 257 22.13 -12.74 12.00
C MET A 257 23.29 -12.20 11.16
N LEU A 258 23.26 -10.91 10.80
CA LEU A 258 24.31 -10.26 10.00
C LEU A 258 25.67 -10.28 10.70
N LYS A 259 25.69 -10.04 12.02
CA LYS A 259 26.91 -10.15 12.83
C LYS A 259 27.41 -11.59 12.91
N GLY A 260 26.52 -12.57 13.09
CA GLY A 260 26.88 -13.99 13.07
C GLY A 260 27.41 -14.47 11.72
N MET A 261 26.87 -13.96 10.62
CA MET A 261 27.35 -14.21 9.25
C MET A 261 28.62 -13.43 8.89
N HIS A 262 29.09 -12.52 9.75
CA HIS A 262 30.22 -11.63 9.51
C HIS A 262 30.08 -10.87 8.18
N ALA A 263 28.90 -10.29 7.93
CA ALA A 263 28.53 -9.69 6.64
C ALA A 263 29.52 -8.61 6.16
N ASP A 264 30.14 -7.85 7.07
CA ASP A 264 31.11 -6.80 6.75
C ASP A 264 32.50 -7.32 6.33
N ASN A 265 32.79 -8.62 6.48
CA ASN A 265 34.14 -9.16 6.19
C ASN A 265 34.49 -9.19 4.70
N SER A 266 33.50 -9.32 3.81
CA SER A 266 33.72 -9.32 2.36
C SER A 266 32.44 -9.02 1.57
N SER A 267 32.59 -8.56 0.33
CA SER A 267 31.47 -8.36 -0.60
C SER A 267 30.67 -9.66 -0.84
N GLU A 268 31.33 -10.83 -0.84
CA GLU A 268 30.68 -12.14 -0.94
C GLU A 268 29.85 -12.47 0.30
N ALA A 269 30.38 -12.20 1.50
CA ALA A 269 29.65 -12.39 2.76
C ALA A 269 28.43 -11.48 2.83
N ASN A 270 28.58 -10.20 2.46
CA ASN A 270 27.49 -9.23 2.38
C ASN A 270 26.40 -9.64 1.36
N THR A 271 26.81 -10.12 0.18
CA THR A 271 25.89 -10.58 -0.87
C THR A 271 25.12 -11.85 -0.44
N LYS A 272 25.78 -12.80 0.24
CA LYS A 272 25.09 -13.95 0.84
C LYS A 272 24.16 -13.53 1.97
N ALA A 273 24.56 -12.54 2.77
CA ALA A 273 23.77 -12.00 3.87
C ALA A 273 22.47 -11.36 3.39
N PHE A 274 22.48 -10.56 2.31
CA PHE A 274 21.25 -10.04 1.69
C PHE A 274 20.23 -11.14 1.35
N SER A 275 20.66 -12.18 0.62
CA SER A 275 19.77 -13.29 0.26
C SER A 275 19.24 -14.03 1.49
N ALA A 276 20.05 -14.16 2.54
CA ALA A 276 19.65 -14.79 3.79
C ALA A 276 18.67 -13.92 4.61
N LEU A 277 18.81 -12.59 4.58
CA LEU A 277 17.84 -11.65 5.16
C LEU A 277 16.47 -11.76 4.48
N ILE A 278 16.46 -11.81 3.14
CA ILE A 278 15.22 -11.95 2.36
C ILE A 278 14.51 -13.27 2.70
N ALA A 279 15.27 -14.37 2.78
CA ALA A 279 14.73 -15.67 3.19
C ALA A 279 14.22 -15.69 4.65
N LEU A 280 14.92 -15.03 5.59
CA LEU A 280 14.46 -14.89 6.97
C LEU A 280 13.15 -14.11 7.04
N ALA A 281 13.02 -13.00 6.29
CA ALA A 281 11.78 -12.24 6.18
C ALA A 281 10.64 -13.07 5.59
N GLY A 282 10.89 -13.86 4.54
CA GLY A 282 9.92 -14.79 3.96
C GLY A 282 9.47 -15.89 4.93
N GLY A 283 10.40 -16.46 5.69
CA GLY A 283 10.11 -17.45 6.74
C GLY A 283 9.29 -16.87 7.90
N PHE A 284 9.61 -15.65 8.33
CA PHE A 284 8.82 -14.93 9.33
C PHE A 284 7.41 -14.61 8.82
N TRP A 285 7.29 -14.16 7.57
CA TRP A 285 5.99 -13.91 6.93
C TRP A 285 5.13 -15.18 6.86
N LEU A 286 5.71 -16.33 6.52
CA LEU A 286 5.00 -17.62 6.55
C LEU A 286 4.34 -17.89 7.91
N LEU A 287 5.09 -17.73 9.00
CA LEU A 287 4.58 -17.93 10.37
C LEU A 287 3.47 -16.94 10.72
N CYS A 288 3.65 -15.67 10.35
CA CYS A 288 2.67 -14.60 10.55
C CYS A 288 1.38 -14.76 9.72
N ALA A 289 1.47 -15.37 8.53
CA ALA A 289 0.34 -15.52 7.62
C ALA A 289 -0.60 -16.68 7.96
N ILE A 290 -0.08 -17.77 8.55
CA ILE A 290 -0.86 -18.98 8.89
C ILE A 290 -2.15 -18.66 9.70
N PRO A 291 -2.12 -17.85 10.78
CA PRO A 291 -3.33 -17.52 11.53
C PRO A 291 -4.38 -16.79 10.70
N TRP A 292 -3.99 -15.96 9.72
CA TRP A 292 -4.95 -15.28 8.85
C TRP A 292 -5.62 -16.28 7.89
N PHE A 293 -4.85 -17.17 7.27
CA PHE A 293 -5.36 -18.18 6.34
C PHE A 293 -6.38 -19.15 6.96
N VAL A 294 -6.25 -19.41 8.27
CA VAL A 294 -7.12 -20.31 9.03
C VAL A 294 -8.31 -19.58 9.68
N LEU A 295 -8.14 -18.32 10.12
CA LEU A 295 -9.13 -17.61 10.93
C LEU A 295 -9.94 -16.56 10.14
N GLU A 296 -9.55 -16.17 8.92
CA GLU A 296 -10.38 -15.31 8.06
C GLU A 296 -11.71 -16.02 7.79
N ARG A 297 -12.85 -15.38 8.15
CA ARG A 297 -14.18 -15.99 8.00
C ARG A 297 -14.63 -16.24 6.55
N ARG A 298 -13.85 -15.82 5.54
CA ARG A 298 -14.17 -15.94 4.09
C ARG A 298 -15.55 -15.38 3.73
N ARG A 299 -15.84 -14.15 4.20
CA ARG A 299 -17.08 -13.41 3.89
C ARG A 299 -17.29 -13.38 2.37
N PRO A 300 -18.49 -13.76 1.86
CA PRO A 300 -18.76 -13.72 0.43
C PRO A 300 -18.85 -12.27 -0.05
N GLY A 301 -18.25 -11.99 -1.20
CA GLY A 301 -18.52 -10.79 -1.99
C GLY A 301 -19.81 -10.91 -2.79
N ALA A 302 -19.98 -10.01 -3.75
CA ALA A 302 -21.14 -9.94 -4.63
C ALA A 302 -21.37 -11.24 -5.43
N ARG A 303 -22.62 -11.45 -5.88
CA ARG A 303 -22.94 -12.52 -6.84
C ARG A 303 -22.50 -12.10 -8.23
N MET A 304 -21.94 -13.03 -9.01
CA MET A 304 -21.54 -12.74 -10.39
C MET A 304 -22.77 -12.45 -11.26
N PRO A 305 -22.72 -11.44 -12.16
CA PRO A 305 -23.80 -11.18 -13.10
C PRO A 305 -24.08 -12.39 -14.01
N PRO A 306 -25.34 -12.69 -14.38
CA PRO A 306 -25.67 -13.77 -15.30
C PRO A 306 -24.92 -13.64 -16.63
N GLY A 307 -24.24 -14.71 -17.05
CA GLY A 307 -23.47 -14.76 -18.30
C GLY A 307 -22.05 -14.15 -18.24
N ALA A 308 -21.63 -13.54 -17.13
CA ALA A 308 -20.26 -13.08 -16.96
C ALA A 308 -19.33 -14.19 -16.41
N SER A 309 -18.12 -14.31 -16.96
CA SER A 309 -17.05 -15.14 -16.40
C SER A 309 -16.09 -14.32 -15.54
N LEU A 310 -15.36 -14.97 -14.62
CA LEU A 310 -14.31 -14.33 -13.83
C LEU A 310 -13.24 -13.66 -14.72
N LEU A 311 -12.86 -14.26 -15.85
CA LEU A 311 -11.85 -13.68 -16.74
C LEU A 311 -12.36 -12.40 -17.43
N THR A 312 -13.66 -12.32 -17.70
CA THR A 312 -14.29 -11.18 -18.40
C THR A 312 -14.78 -10.07 -17.46
N ILE A 313 -15.06 -10.38 -16.18
CA ILE A 313 -15.76 -9.44 -15.29
C ILE A 313 -14.92 -8.20 -14.95
N GLY A 314 -13.59 -8.32 -14.82
CA GLY A 314 -12.70 -7.17 -14.60
C GLY A 314 -12.69 -6.18 -15.76
N VAL A 315 -12.63 -6.67 -17.00
CA VAL A 315 -12.74 -5.83 -18.21
C VAL A 315 -14.12 -5.18 -18.30
N LEU A 316 -15.18 -5.93 -18.00
CA LEU A 316 -16.56 -5.45 -18.05
C LEU A 316 -16.86 -4.38 -16.99
N GLN A 317 -16.41 -4.58 -15.74
CA GLN A 317 -16.46 -3.56 -14.70
C GLN A 317 -15.65 -2.33 -15.07
N THR A 318 -14.42 -2.49 -15.59
CA THR A 318 -13.57 -1.38 -16.02
C THR A 318 -14.26 -0.57 -17.12
N TRP A 319 -14.89 -1.23 -18.10
CA TRP A 319 -15.65 -0.58 -19.16
C TRP A 319 -16.83 0.24 -18.62
N VAL A 320 -17.66 -0.35 -17.74
CA VAL A 320 -18.77 0.36 -17.10
C VAL A 320 -18.27 1.53 -16.25
N ALA A 321 -17.20 1.33 -15.47
CA ALA A 321 -16.60 2.39 -14.67
C ALA A 321 -16.07 3.55 -15.54
N LEU A 322 -15.52 3.27 -16.73
CA LEU A 322 -15.11 4.30 -17.70
C LEU A 322 -16.30 5.03 -18.34
N GLN A 323 -17.46 4.40 -18.47
CA GLN A 323 -18.69 5.08 -18.93
C GLN A 323 -19.29 5.96 -17.82
N GLU A 324 -19.26 5.51 -16.56
CA GLU A 324 -19.81 6.23 -15.42
C GLU A 324 -18.88 7.33 -14.85
N CYS A 325 -17.55 7.24 -15.04
CA CYS A 325 -16.61 8.21 -14.47
C CYS A 325 -16.84 9.65 -14.96
N TRP A 326 -17.33 9.81 -16.19
CA TRP A 326 -17.69 11.12 -16.77
C TRP A 326 -18.91 11.76 -16.13
N LYS A 327 -19.80 10.97 -15.50
CA LYS A 327 -20.93 11.48 -14.71
C LYS A 327 -20.45 11.94 -13.33
N LEU A 328 -19.55 11.17 -12.70
CA LEU A 328 -19.01 11.45 -11.36
C LEU A 328 -17.69 12.23 -11.40
N LYS A 329 -17.71 13.41 -12.03
CA LYS A 329 -16.51 14.25 -12.27
C LYS A 329 -15.63 14.51 -11.03
N GLN A 330 -16.24 14.71 -9.87
CA GLN A 330 -15.51 14.93 -8.61
C GLN A 330 -14.78 13.65 -8.15
N THR A 331 -15.42 12.49 -8.27
CA THR A 331 -14.82 11.18 -7.96
C THR A 331 -13.69 10.86 -8.94
N PHE A 332 -13.89 11.11 -10.24
CA PHE A 332 -12.85 10.93 -11.24
C PHE A 332 -11.62 11.81 -10.96
N LEU A 333 -11.83 13.10 -10.67
CA LEU A 333 -10.75 14.03 -10.35
C LEU A 333 -10.00 13.61 -9.06
N TYR A 334 -10.73 13.15 -8.04
CA TYR A 334 -10.13 12.59 -6.83
C TYR A 334 -9.28 11.34 -7.12
N LEU A 335 -9.78 10.40 -7.91
CA LEU A 335 -9.05 9.19 -8.30
C LEU A 335 -7.80 9.51 -9.12
N LEU A 336 -7.86 10.49 -10.04
CA LEU A 336 -6.71 10.96 -10.81
C LEU A 336 -5.63 11.55 -9.90
N PHE A 337 -6.00 12.44 -8.97
CA PHE A 337 -5.02 13.00 -8.02
C PHE A 337 -4.48 11.94 -7.05
N TYR A 338 -5.31 10.98 -6.62
CA TYR A 338 -4.88 9.87 -5.79
C TYR A 338 -3.88 8.96 -6.51
N PHE A 339 -4.13 8.65 -7.79
CA PHE A 339 -3.21 7.91 -8.66
C PHE A 339 -1.87 8.65 -8.81
N LEU A 340 -1.89 9.94 -9.19
CA LEU A 340 -0.68 10.75 -9.36
C LEU A 340 0.11 10.88 -8.05
N MET A 341 -0.57 11.09 -6.93
CA MET A 341 0.07 11.16 -5.61
C MET A 341 0.69 9.82 -5.22
N GLY A 342 0.03 8.70 -5.51
CA GLY A 342 0.53 7.35 -5.28
C GLY A 342 1.77 7.03 -6.14
N ASP A 343 1.74 7.38 -7.42
CA ASP A 343 2.87 7.20 -8.35
C ASP A 343 4.10 8.01 -7.92
N VAL A 344 3.91 9.29 -7.60
CA VAL A 344 4.98 10.16 -7.08
C VAL A 344 5.54 9.62 -5.76
N LEU A 345 4.69 9.17 -4.83
CA LEU A 345 5.14 8.62 -3.55
C LEU A 345 6.01 7.36 -3.75
N ASN A 346 5.53 6.39 -4.53
CA ASN A 346 6.27 5.14 -4.80
C ASN A 346 7.58 5.40 -5.56
N THR A 347 7.56 6.31 -6.54
CA THR A 347 8.75 6.69 -7.31
C THR A 347 9.78 7.39 -6.43
N CYS A 348 9.36 8.34 -5.59
CA CYS A 348 10.24 9.00 -4.62
C CYS A 348 10.89 8.00 -3.65
N VAL A 349 10.13 7.07 -3.08
CA VAL A 349 10.68 6.02 -2.21
C VAL A 349 11.69 5.14 -2.95
N THR A 350 11.39 4.76 -4.20
CA THR A 350 12.31 3.97 -5.05
C THR A 350 13.61 4.72 -5.30
N VAL A 351 13.55 6.01 -5.65
CA VAL A 351 14.73 6.85 -5.91
C VAL A 351 15.56 7.05 -4.65
N ILE A 352 14.92 7.33 -3.51
CA ILE A 352 15.60 7.44 -2.20
C ILE A 352 16.31 6.13 -1.86
N GLY A 353 15.65 4.98 -2.00
CA GLY A 353 16.26 3.67 -1.77
C GLY A 353 17.44 3.38 -2.70
N THR A 354 17.31 3.69 -3.99
CA THR A 354 18.37 3.52 -4.99
C THR A 354 19.62 4.32 -4.65
N LEU A 355 19.46 5.57 -4.23
CA LEU A 355 20.54 6.46 -3.78
C LEU A 355 21.13 6.01 -2.44
N GLN A 356 20.28 5.64 -1.48
CA GLN A 356 20.69 5.15 -0.16
C GLN A 356 21.56 3.89 -0.29
N ASN A 357 21.19 2.96 -1.16
CA ASN A 357 21.97 1.74 -1.43
C ASN A 357 23.38 2.07 -1.95
N SER A 358 23.53 3.01 -2.88
CA SER A 358 24.85 3.43 -3.37
C SER A 358 25.66 4.18 -2.31
N LEU A 359 25.02 5.07 -1.52
CA LEU A 359 25.68 5.85 -0.47
C LEU A 359 26.11 4.99 0.74
N ALA A 360 25.39 3.90 1.00
CA ALA A 360 25.74 2.90 2.02
C ALA A 360 26.70 1.81 1.49
N SER A 361 27.24 1.97 0.27
CA SER A 361 28.09 0.96 -0.41
C SER A 361 27.50 -0.45 -0.39
N TYR A 362 26.16 -0.55 -0.47
CA TYR A 362 25.39 -1.79 -0.34
C TYR A 362 25.63 -2.57 0.97
N SER A 363 26.13 -1.96 2.05
CA SER A 363 26.28 -2.61 3.35
C SER A 363 24.92 -3.04 3.91
N THR A 364 24.73 -4.35 4.07
CA THR A 364 23.55 -4.93 4.72
C THR A 364 23.33 -4.35 6.11
N LEU A 365 24.37 -4.28 6.95
CA LEU A 365 24.27 -3.75 8.31
C LEU A 365 23.88 -2.27 8.35
N GLN A 366 24.49 -1.42 7.51
CA GLN A 366 24.12 0.00 7.46
C GLN A 366 22.67 0.19 7.00
N LEU A 367 22.24 -0.54 5.97
CA LEU A 367 20.85 -0.49 5.49
C LEU A 367 19.85 -1.00 6.55
N THR A 368 20.17 -2.07 7.27
CA THR A 368 19.34 -2.57 8.38
C THR A 368 19.24 -1.53 9.51
N TYR A 369 20.32 -0.83 9.88
CA TYR A 369 20.26 0.25 10.88
C TYR A 369 19.42 1.45 10.39
N LEU A 370 19.54 1.85 9.13
CA LEU A 370 18.72 2.93 8.55
C LEU A 370 17.22 2.56 8.54
N LEU A 371 16.89 1.30 8.21
CA LEU A 371 15.52 0.78 8.32
C LEU A 371 14.98 0.84 9.76
N ILE A 372 15.76 0.38 10.75
CA ILE A 372 15.37 0.46 12.18
C ILE A 372 15.03 1.91 12.57
N VAL A 373 15.87 2.89 12.18
CA VAL A 373 15.62 4.31 12.48
C VAL A 373 14.35 4.81 11.77
N GLY A 374 14.17 4.49 10.49
CA GLY A 374 13.00 4.88 9.70
C GLY A 374 11.68 4.33 10.26
N ILE A 375 11.64 3.05 10.64
CA ILE A 375 10.45 2.38 11.16
C ILE A 375 10.16 2.80 12.60
N ALA A 376 11.19 3.03 13.43
CA ALA A 376 11.01 3.61 14.75
C ALA A 376 10.42 5.04 14.66
N ALA A 377 10.92 5.87 13.74
CA ALA A 377 10.36 7.21 13.50
C ALA A 377 8.92 7.16 12.98
N GLN A 378 8.61 6.22 12.07
CA GLN A 378 7.24 5.97 11.60
C GLN A 378 6.31 5.59 12.76
N MET A 379 6.71 4.64 13.61
CA MET A 379 5.94 4.19 14.77
C MET A 379 5.65 5.35 15.75
N VAL A 380 6.67 6.16 16.05
CA VAL A 380 6.51 7.36 16.90
C VAL A 380 5.54 8.36 16.26
N GLY A 381 5.65 8.62 14.96
CA GLY A 381 4.74 9.50 14.23
C GLY A 381 3.28 9.03 14.27
N ILE A 382 3.03 7.77 13.92
CA ILE A 382 1.69 7.17 13.94
C ILE A 382 1.08 7.21 15.34
N TYR A 383 1.86 6.86 16.36
CA TYR A 383 1.38 6.89 17.74
C TYR A 383 1.10 8.31 18.24
N ALA A 384 1.95 9.29 17.91
CA ALA A 384 1.74 10.69 18.23
C ALA A 384 0.47 11.26 17.57
N PHE A 385 0.26 11.01 16.27
CA PHE A 385 -0.97 11.42 15.58
C PHE A 385 -2.22 10.74 16.17
N TRP A 386 -2.14 9.45 16.51
CA TRP A 386 -3.26 8.75 17.13
C TRP A 386 -3.59 9.30 18.53
N LEU A 387 -2.60 9.64 19.35
CA LEU A 387 -2.81 10.29 20.66
C LEU A 387 -3.48 11.66 20.50
N ILE A 388 -3.00 12.49 19.57
CA ILE A 388 -3.61 13.80 19.26
C ILE A 388 -5.07 13.60 18.83
N GLN A 389 -5.33 12.69 17.89
CA GLN A 389 -6.67 12.43 17.39
C GLN A 389 -7.61 11.91 18.49
N LYS A 390 -7.13 11.00 19.35
CA LYS A 390 -7.90 10.49 20.50
C LYS A 390 -8.19 11.58 21.53
N ARG A 391 -7.26 12.51 21.76
CA ARG A 391 -7.40 13.60 22.74
C ARG A 391 -8.39 14.68 22.30
N PHE A 392 -8.48 14.95 21.00
CA PHE A 392 -9.28 16.04 20.43
C PHE A 392 -10.48 15.59 19.59
N GLN A 393 -10.68 14.27 19.38
CA GLN A 393 -11.78 13.68 18.59
C GLN A 393 -11.93 14.28 17.18
N ILE A 394 -10.80 14.68 16.57
CA ILE A 394 -10.81 15.38 15.29
C ILE A 394 -11.06 14.36 14.16
N PRO A 395 -12.09 14.51 13.30
CA PRO A 395 -12.28 13.64 12.16
C PRO A 395 -11.12 13.81 11.16
N THR A 396 -10.63 12.71 10.60
CA THR A 396 -9.36 12.64 9.83
C THR A 396 -9.26 13.67 8.70
N LYS A 397 -10.38 14.04 8.06
CA LYS A 397 -10.45 15.10 7.05
C LYS A 397 -9.95 16.46 7.56
N LYS A 398 -10.20 16.80 8.83
CA LYS A 398 -9.70 18.02 9.47
C LYS A 398 -8.23 17.90 9.88
N VAL A 399 -7.78 16.71 10.31
CA VAL A 399 -6.36 16.45 10.65
C VAL A 399 -5.47 16.69 9.43
N ASN A 400 -5.81 16.10 8.29
CA ASN A 400 -5.03 16.24 7.05
C ASN A 400 -5.01 17.70 6.55
N ALA A 401 -6.15 18.39 6.62
CA ALA A 401 -6.24 19.81 6.24
C ALA A 401 -5.42 20.73 7.17
N SER A 402 -5.30 20.41 8.46
CA SER A 402 -4.44 21.14 9.40
C SER A 402 -2.96 20.85 9.16
N LEU A 403 -2.58 19.59 8.91
CA LEU A 403 -1.22 19.18 8.54
C LEU A 403 -0.73 19.91 7.29
N GLN A 404 -1.58 19.98 6.26
CA GLN A 404 -1.25 20.65 5.00
C GLN A 404 -1.01 22.16 5.18
N ARG A 405 -1.63 22.81 6.17
CA ARG A 405 -1.35 24.21 6.55
C ARG A 405 -0.07 24.39 7.36
N ILE A 406 0.38 23.36 8.10
CA ILE A 406 1.62 23.39 8.88
C ILE A 406 2.83 23.12 7.97
N LEU A 407 2.67 22.23 7.00
CA LEU A 407 3.66 21.90 5.97
C LEU A 407 3.69 22.92 4.81
N ASP A 408 2.75 23.87 4.78
CA ASP A 408 2.74 24.97 3.83
C ASP A 408 3.98 25.85 4.06
N PRO A 409 4.88 26.05 3.07
CA PRO A 409 6.08 26.85 3.24
C PRO A 409 5.79 28.32 3.63
N GLY A 410 4.56 28.80 3.43
CA GLY A 410 4.10 30.08 3.97
C GLY A 410 4.06 30.12 5.50
N ALA A 411 3.69 29.01 6.16
CA ALA A 411 3.60 28.92 7.63
C ALA A 411 4.98 28.78 8.28
N MET A 412 5.90 28.01 7.69
CA MET A 412 7.29 27.88 8.18
C MET A 412 8.05 29.20 8.16
N ARG A 413 7.76 30.13 7.23
CA ARG A 413 8.38 31.47 7.21
C ARG A 413 8.02 32.33 8.43
N VAL A 414 6.83 32.15 9.03
CA VAL A 414 6.37 32.95 10.18
C VAL A 414 7.11 32.57 11.47
N GLY A 415 7.67 31.35 11.55
CA GLY A 415 8.42 30.88 12.72
C GLY A 415 9.89 31.30 12.78
N PHE A 416 10.47 31.82 11.68
CA PHE A 416 11.91 32.05 11.57
C PHE A 416 12.34 33.46 11.14
N ASN A 417 11.41 34.38 10.82
CA ASN A 417 11.79 35.75 10.49
C ASN A 417 10.93 36.79 11.23
N ARG A 418 11.37 37.18 12.43
CA ARG A 418 10.89 38.39 13.11
C ARG A 418 12.00 39.31 13.64
N ASP A 419 13.26 38.88 13.60
CA ASP A 419 14.42 39.63 14.09
C ASP A 419 15.57 39.81 13.06
N LEU A 420 15.42 39.35 11.80
CA LEU A 420 16.47 39.47 10.77
C LEU A 420 16.21 40.55 9.70
N ASP A 421 14.96 41.02 9.54
CA ASP A 421 14.61 42.05 8.54
C ASP A 421 15.14 43.47 8.87
N ASN A 422 15.73 43.70 10.05
CA ASN A 422 16.21 45.02 10.48
C ASN A 422 17.73 45.26 10.31
N THR A 423 18.52 44.26 9.92
CA THR A 423 20.00 44.34 9.93
C THR A 423 20.67 44.33 8.55
N LEU A 424 19.91 44.19 7.46
CA LEU A 424 20.46 44.13 6.08
C LEU A 424 19.80 45.11 5.11
N ARG A 425 19.91 46.41 5.41
CA ARG A 425 19.78 47.46 4.38
C ARG A 425 21.09 47.60 3.60
N PHE A 426 21.18 46.99 2.42
CA PHE A 426 22.17 47.36 1.41
C PHE A 426 21.56 48.34 0.39
N PRO A 427 22.32 49.37 -0.06
CA PRO A 427 21.76 50.45 -0.87
C PRO A 427 21.58 50.06 -2.35
N THR A 428 20.53 50.60 -2.95
CA THR A 428 20.25 50.49 -4.38
C THR A 428 21.12 51.43 -5.21
N SER A 429 22.07 50.90 -5.99
CA SER A 429 22.65 51.63 -7.14
C SER A 429 23.39 50.69 -8.10
N LEU A 430 23.27 50.96 -9.41
CA LEU A 430 24.03 50.38 -10.54
C LEU A 430 23.69 48.89 -10.82
N GLY A 431 23.31 48.44 -12.02
CA GLY A 431 23.32 49.10 -13.34
C GLY A 431 24.54 48.65 -14.15
N GLY A 432 24.40 47.64 -15.01
CA GLY A 432 25.51 47.10 -15.80
C GLY A 432 25.13 45.86 -16.64
N THR A 433 25.14 46.06 -17.95
CA THR A 433 24.80 45.15 -19.06
C THR A 433 25.81 44.01 -19.29
N VAL A 434 25.42 43.01 -20.10
CA VAL A 434 26.22 41.95 -20.81
C VAL A 434 27.03 40.95 -19.95
N TYR A 435 27.16 39.66 -20.29
CA TYR A 435 26.76 38.88 -21.49
C TYR A 435 25.94 37.63 -21.10
#